data_AF-F1A3V0-F1
#
_entry.id   AF-F1A3V0-F1
#
_cell.length_a   1.000
_cell.length_b   1.000
_cell.length_c   1.000
_cell.angle_alpha   90.00
_cell.angle_beta   90.00
_cell.angle_gamma   90.00
#
_symmetry.space_group_name_H-M   'P 1'
#
loop_
_entity.id
_entity.type
_entity.pdbx_description
1 polymer ?
#
loop_
_entity_poly.entity_id
_entity_poly.type
_entity_poly.pdbx_seq_one_letter_code
_entity_poly.pdbx_strand_id
1 'polypeptide(L)'
;MSSTLQQTYSYLEQILPIIKKEIGTVDTEIKYQKEKIDNVSKLLKELTSNIVEFENQIQQFQNNLNQYSEQKAKDESAIKDLQDEIDKSSEEAARLQSEIDRYQKMMDELAELDPLAAEITSIIEKIRGDFDQITNKINSLKENINALNTSLEKTQADEDSLNQKIELANIHKIQLHRLQDGKNQNIKQLGIERTNDENYRLDLMNLKDKIEDISKRIELGKEFKDDSLVSKEEIQKEIKDLYTKHHRKVPNGVLN
;
A
#
# COMPACT_ATOMS: atom_id res chain seq x y z
N MET A 1 69.21 169.68 18.26
CA MET A 1 69.15 168.22 18.50
C MET A 1 67.95 167.77 19.37
N SER A 2 67.12 168.68 19.92
CA SER A 2 66.09 168.33 20.93
C SER A 2 64.71 167.91 20.35
N SER A 3 64.20 168.51 19.26
CA SER A 3 62.82 168.26 18.81
C SER A 3 62.58 166.87 18.18
N THR A 4 63.55 166.34 17.44
CA THR A 4 63.45 165.01 16.82
C THR A 4 63.42 163.89 17.86
N LEU A 5 64.17 164.04 18.96
CA LEU A 5 64.21 163.07 20.05
C LEU A 5 62.86 163.02 20.79
N GLN A 6 62.26 164.18 21.04
CA GLN A 6 60.94 164.30 21.68
C GLN A 6 59.83 163.67 20.81
N GLN A 7 59.89 163.88 19.49
CA GLN A 7 58.94 163.28 18.53
C GLN A 7 59.07 161.76 18.49
N THR A 8 60.29 161.22 18.45
CA THR A 8 60.53 159.77 18.52
C THR A 8 60.02 159.17 19.83
N TYR A 9 60.24 159.84 20.96
CA TYR A 9 59.74 159.38 22.27
C TYR A 9 58.21 159.33 22.32
N SER A 10 57.53 160.39 21.87
CA SER A 10 56.06 160.44 21.83
C SER A 10 55.46 159.36 20.91
N TYR A 11 56.10 159.08 19.76
CA TYR A 11 55.70 158.00 18.86
C TYR A 11 55.88 156.62 19.51
N LEU A 12 56.99 156.40 20.22
CA LEU A 12 57.23 155.17 20.97
C LEU A 12 56.23 154.96 22.12
N GLU A 13 55.85 156.03 22.84
CA GLU A 13 54.81 155.97 23.88
C GLU A 13 53.43 155.61 23.32
N GLN A 14 53.11 156.00 22.09
CA GLN A 14 51.84 155.65 21.44
C GLN A 14 51.82 154.21 20.92
N ILE A 15 52.94 153.70 20.43
CA ILE A 15 53.03 152.36 19.82
C ILE A 15 53.19 151.25 20.85
N LEU A 16 53.91 151.49 21.94
CA LEU A 16 54.18 150.45 22.94
C LEU A 16 52.90 149.80 23.52
N PRO A 17 51.81 150.55 23.83
CA PRO A 17 50.54 149.95 24.27
C PRO A 17 49.86 149.10 23.20
N ILE A 18 49.95 149.51 21.93
CA ILE A 18 49.37 148.76 20.79
C ILE A 18 50.08 147.41 20.67
N ILE A 19 51.41 147.41 20.68
CA ILE A 19 52.21 146.18 20.64
C ILE A 19 51.88 145.28 21.84
N LYS A 20 51.79 145.83 23.05
CA LYS A 20 51.41 145.06 24.26
C LYS A 20 50.04 144.40 24.12
N LYS A 21 49.05 145.12 23.55
CA LYS A 21 47.71 144.58 23.30
C LYS A 21 47.74 143.46 22.25
N GLU A 22 48.51 143.65 21.17
CA GLU A 22 48.66 142.64 20.11
C GLU A 22 49.30 141.36 20.67
N ILE A 23 50.36 141.49 21.47
CA ILE A 23 51.00 140.39 22.20
C ILE A 23 49.97 139.65 23.06
N GLY A 24 49.18 140.37 23.87
CA GLY A 24 48.16 139.75 24.72
C GLY A 24 47.07 139.01 23.93
N THR A 25 46.72 139.51 22.73
CA THR A 25 45.76 138.87 21.83
C THR A 25 46.34 137.58 21.25
N VAL A 26 47.59 137.64 20.77
CA VAL A 26 48.33 136.48 20.26
C VAL A 26 48.53 135.42 21.35
N ASP A 27 48.88 135.81 22.58
CA ASP A 27 49.03 134.89 23.71
C ASP A 27 47.72 134.14 24.03
N THR A 28 46.58 134.84 23.93
CA THR A 28 45.26 134.24 24.14
C THR A 28 44.94 133.22 23.05
N GLU A 29 45.22 133.54 21.79
CA GLU A 29 45.03 132.63 20.66
C GLU A 29 45.96 131.41 20.76
N ILE A 30 47.23 131.61 21.12
CA ILE A 30 48.19 130.51 21.36
C ILE A 30 47.66 129.57 22.45
N LYS A 31 47.12 130.11 23.54
CA LYS A 31 46.56 129.30 24.62
C LYS A 31 45.36 128.47 24.12
N TYR A 32 44.46 129.08 23.38
CA TYR A 32 43.30 128.40 22.81
C TYR A 32 43.69 127.30 21.81
N GLN A 33 44.68 127.56 20.95
CA GLN A 33 45.18 126.55 20.01
C GLN A 33 45.86 125.38 20.72
N LYS A 34 46.61 125.62 21.80
CA LYS A 34 47.18 124.56 22.64
C LYS A 34 46.09 123.65 23.21
N GLU A 35 45.02 124.23 23.77
CA GLU A 35 43.89 123.45 24.29
C GLU A 35 43.22 122.60 23.20
N LYS A 36 43.07 123.13 21.98
CA LYS A 36 42.57 122.35 20.82
C LYS A 36 43.50 121.19 20.46
N ILE A 37 44.81 121.44 20.38
CA ILE A 37 45.82 120.41 20.06
C ILE A 37 45.80 119.30 21.11
N ASP A 38 45.69 119.64 22.39
CA ASP A 38 45.60 118.66 23.47
C ASP A 38 44.35 117.77 23.33
N ASN A 39 43.20 118.37 22.98
CA ASN A 39 41.97 117.62 22.76
C ASN A 39 42.07 116.69 21.55
N VAL A 40 42.61 117.17 20.43
CA VAL A 40 42.83 116.35 19.22
C VAL A 40 43.81 115.21 19.53
N SER A 41 44.85 115.47 20.31
CA SER A 41 45.84 114.46 20.72
C SER A 41 45.22 113.37 21.58
N LYS A 42 44.26 113.70 22.46
CA LYS A 42 43.50 112.71 23.23
C LYS A 42 42.63 111.84 22.31
N LEU A 43 41.88 112.46 21.40
CA LEU A 43 41.01 111.75 20.46
C LEU A 43 41.81 110.80 19.55
N LEU A 44 42.99 111.24 19.07
CA LEU A 44 43.88 110.39 18.26
C LEU A 44 44.36 109.15 19.02
N LYS A 45 44.68 109.29 20.31
CA LYS A 45 45.08 108.15 21.15
C LYS A 45 43.92 107.16 21.32
N GLU A 46 42.71 107.65 21.59
CA GLU A 46 41.52 106.80 21.72
C GLU A 46 41.22 106.05 20.42
N LEU A 47 41.24 106.76 19.28
CA LEU A 47 41.03 106.13 17.97
C LEU A 47 42.09 105.08 17.65
N THR A 48 43.36 105.35 17.99
CA THR A 48 44.45 104.38 17.80
C THR A 48 44.23 103.13 18.65
N SER A 49 43.82 103.29 19.92
CA SER A 49 43.47 102.15 20.77
C SER A 49 42.31 101.33 20.20
N ASN A 50 41.25 101.98 19.71
CA ASN A 50 40.10 101.30 19.12
C ASN A 50 40.47 100.53 17.84
N ILE A 51 41.35 101.10 16.99
CA ILE A 51 41.84 100.41 15.79
C ILE A 51 42.54 99.11 16.17
N VAL A 52 43.46 99.16 17.14
CA VAL A 52 44.17 97.96 17.62
C VAL A 52 43.21 96.92 18.19
N GLU A 53 42.16 97.35 18.91
CA GLU A 53 41.14 96.43 19.42
C GLU A 53 40.34 95.77 18.29
N PHE A 54 39.91 96.54 17.30
CA PHE A 54 39.19 95.99 16.16
C PHE A 54 40.05 95.07 15.29
N GLU A 55 41.34 95.36 15.11
CA GLU A 55 42.27 94.46 14.42
C GLU A 55 42.39 93.10 15.13
N ASN A 56 42.46 93.11 16.47
CA ASN A 56 42.45 91.87 17.26
C ASN A 56 41.14 91.10 17.12
N GLN A 57 39.99 91.79 17.14
CA GLN A 57 38.68 91.14 16.94
C GLN A 57 38.56 90.53 15.53
N ILE A 58 39.05 91.22 14.49
CA ILE A 58 39.08 90.70 13.12
C ILE A 58 39.88 89.40 13.04
N GLN A 59 41.07 89.35 13.66
CA GLN A 59 41.89 88.13 13.70
C GLN A 59 41.17 86.98 14.42
N GLN A 60 40.50 87.26 15.54
CA GLN A 60 39.71 86.25 16.25
C GLN A 60 38.58 85.70 15.39
N PHE A 61 37.84 86.56 14.68
CA PHE A 61 36.76 86.12 13.79
C PHE A 61 37.29 85.31 12.60
N GLN A 62 38.42 85.67 12.03
CA GLN A 62 39.07 84.89 10.97
C GLN A 62 39.45 83.48 11.44
N ASN A 63 40.01 83.37 12.64
CA ASN A 63 40.35 82.06 13.23
C ASN A 63 39.09 81.20 13.45
N ASN A 64 38.02 81.77 13.99
CA ASN A 64 36.76 81.06 14.20
C ASN A 64 36.16 80.59 12.86
N LEU A 65 36.22 81.43 11.82
CA LEU A 65 35.70 81.09 10.49
C LEU A 65 36.46 79.91 9.88
N ASN A 66 37.78 79.87 10.03
CA ASN A 66 38.60 78.74 9.59
C ASN A 66 38.23 77.45 10.35
N GLN A 67 38.08 77.52 11.68
CA GLN A 67 37.67 76.37 12.49
C GLN A 67 36.29 75.83 12.09
N TYR A 68 35.31 76.70 11.86
CA TYR A 68 33.99 76.27 11.39
C TYR A 68 34.03 75.67 9.99
N SER A 69 34.87 76.19 9.10
CA SER A 69 35.07 75.62 7.76
C SER A 69 35.65 74.20 7.82
N GLU A 70 36.65 73.99 8.66
CA GLU A 70 37.24 72.65 8.89
C GLU A 70 36.24 71.68 9.51
N GLN A 71 35.45 72.14 10.49
CA GLN A 71 34.43 71.31 11.11
C GLN A 71 33.34 70.92 10.11
N LYS A 72 32.88 71.87 9.29
CA LYS A 72 31.90 71.61 8.24
C LYS A 72 32.39 70.53 7.27
N ALA A 73 33.65 70.57 6.84
CA ALA A 73 34.21 69.57 5.95
C ALA A 73 34.26 68.17 6.58
N LYS A 74 34.55 68.09 7.89
CA LYS A 74 34.49 66.82 8.64
C LYS A 74 33.07 66.28 8.73
N ASP A 75 32.10 67.14 9.01
CA ASP A 75 30.69 66.77 9.12
C ASP A 75 30.15 66.28 7.75
N GLU A 76 30.51 66.95 6.65
CA GLU A 76 30.17 66.53 5.29
C GLU A 76 30.75 65.15 4.95
N SER A 77 32.00 64.87 5.35
CA SER A 77 32.60 63.55 5.17
C SER A 77 31.87 62.47 5.99
N ALA A 78 31.57 62.75 7.26
CA ALA A 78 30.89 61.81 8.14
C ALA A 78 29.46 61.50 7.64
N ILE A 79 28.74 62.50 7.13
CA ILE A 79 27.43 62.32 6.50
C ILE A 79 27.53 61.37 5.32
N LYS A 80 28.53 61.55 4.45
CA LYS A 80 28.74 60.67 3.29
C LYS A 80 29.01 59.22 3.72
N ASP A 81 29.89 59.01 4.70
CA ASP A 81 30.22 57.67 5.19
C ASP A 81 28.98 56.96 5.78
N LEU A 82 28.15 57.69 6.54
CA LEU A 82 26.88 57.16 7.05
C LEU A 82 25.89 56.81 5.94
N GLN A 83 25.88 57.59 4.86
CA GLN A 83 25.02 57.33 3.71
C GLN A 83 25.44 56.03 2.99
N ASP A 84 26.75 55.83 2.80
CA ASP A 84 27.29 54.58 2.23
C ASP A 84 26.97 53.36 3.12
N GLU A 85 26.92 53.52 4.45
CA GLU A 85 26.54 52.46 5.39
C GLU A 85 25.04 52.14 5.35
N ILE A 86 24.19 53.16 5.21
CA ILE A 86 22.74 53.00 5.02
C ILE A 86 22.46 52.23 3.73
N ASP A 87 23.14 52.56 2.63
CA ASP A 87 22.96 51.91 1.34
C ASP A 87 23.32 50.42 1.42
N LYS A 88 24.49 50.09 2.00
CA LYS A 88 24.90 48.69 2.23
C LYS A 88 23.92 47.91 3.10
N SER A 89 23.44 48.54 4.17
CA SER A 89 22.46 47.90 5.07
C SER A 89 21.13 47.65 4.37
N SER A 90 20.72 48.56 3.49
CA SER A 90 19.49 48.44 2.70
C SER A 90 19.59 47.31 1.67
N GLU A 91 20.74 47.18 1.00
CA GLU A 91 21.02 46.06 0.08
C GLU A 91 20.98 44.71 0.81
N GLU A 92 21.60 44.64 2.00
CA GLU A 92 21.60 43.42 2.82
C GLU A 92 20.19 43.05 3.30
N ALA A 93 19.39 44.04 3.72
CA ALA A 93 18.00 43.82 4.09
C ALA A 93 17.18 43.26 2.93
N ALA A 94 17.36 43.79 1.71
CA ALA A 94 16.68 43.28 0.52
C ALA A 94 17.10 41.84 0.16
N ARG A 95 18.39 41.51 0.35
CA ARG A 95 18.92 40.15 0.17
C ARG A 95 18.28 39.18 1.17
N LEU A 96 18.26 39.54 2.45
CA LEU A 96 17.67 38.71 3.50
C LEU A 96 16.17 38.52 3.31
N GLN A 97 15.44 39.56 2.89
CA GLN A 97 14.02 39.43 2.55
C GLN A 97 13.80 38.42 1.41
N SER A 98 14.65 38.45 0.38
CA SER A 98 14.58 37.49 -0.72
C SER A 98 14.87 36.05 -0.27
N GLU A 99 15.76 35.85 0.71
CA GLU A 99 16.00 34.52 1.30
C GLU A 99 14.80 34.03 2.12
N ILE A 100 14.18 34.91 2.92
CA ILE A 100 12.95 34.61 3.67
C ILE A 100 11.85 34.14 2.72
N ASP A 101 11.61 34.88 1.63
CA ASP A 101 10.58 34.52 0.65
C ASP A 101 10.84 33.15 0.00
N ARG A 102 12.12 32.78 -0.21
CA ARG A 102 12.49 31.45 -0.72
C ARG A 102 12.21 30.35 0.30
N TYR A 103 12.56 30.55 1.57
CA TYR A 103 12.31 29.56 2.61
C TYR A 103 10.82 29.36 2.89
N GLN A 104 10.01 30.43 2.80
CA GLN A 104 8.55 30.32 2.90
C GLN A 104 7.98 29.42 1.80
N LYS A 105 8.40 29.60 0.54
CA LYS A 105 7.98 28.70 -0.55
C LYS A 105 8.37 27.25 -0.31
N MET A 106 9.58 27.00 0.20
CA MET A 106 10.01 25.64 0.54
C MET A 106 9.16 25.03 1.67
N MET A 107 8.75 25.83 2.66
CA MET A 107 7.84 25.37 3.71
C MET A 107 6.45 25.03 3.15
N ASP A 108 5.92 25.85 2.24
CA ASP A 108 4.64 25.58 1.58
C ASP A 108 4.72 24.26 0.78
N GLU A 109 5.81 24.03 0.04
CA GLU A 109 6.06 22.77 -0.68
C GLU A 109 6.16 21.55 0.27
N LEU A 110 6.78 21.72 1.44
CA LEU A 110 6.85 20.68 2.47
C LEU A 110 5.49 20.38 3.09
N ALA A 111 4.63 21.39 3.26
CA ALA A 111 3.28 21.21 3.81
C ALA A 111 2.39 20.35 2.90
N GLU A 112 2.64 20.35 1.58
CA GLU A 112 1.97 19.48 0.60
C GLU A 112 2.35 17.98 0.76
N LEU A 113 3.37 17.64 1.55
CA LEU A 113 3.73 16.23 1.81
C LEU A 113 2.79 15.55 2.82
N ASP A 114 2.21 16.30 3.76
CA ASP A 114 1.27 15.77 4.75
C ASP A 114 0.02 15.13 4.12
N PRO A 115 -0.71 15.79 3.19
CA PRO A 115 -1.84 15.15 2.53
C PRO A 115 -1.43 13.93 1.70
N LEU A 116 -0.24 13.94 1.10
CA LEU A 116 0.29 12.79 0.37
C LEU A 116 0.57 11.60 1.30
N ALA A 117 1.13 11.85 2.48
CA ALA A 117 1.35 10.83 3.51
C ALA A 117 0.03 10.25 4.03
N ALA A 118 -1.00 11.08 4.20
CA ALA A 118 -2.33 10.64 4.57
C ALA A 118 -2.98 9.76 3.47
N GLU A 119 -2.83 10.14 2.19
CA GLU A 119 -3.32 9.36 1.06
C GLU A 119 -2.64 7.99 0.97
N ILE A 120 -1.30 7.95 1.09
CA ILE A 120 -0.53 6.69 1.13
C ILE A 120 -1.00 5.80 2.28
N THR A 121 -1.22 6.38 3.46
CA THR A 121 -1.71 5.62 4.64
C THR A 121 -3.08 5.00 4.37
N SER A 122 -4.01 5.77 3.80
CA SER A 122 -5.34 5.28 3.41
C SER A 122 -5.28 4.14 2.38
N ILE A 123 -4.40 4.25 1.39
CA ILE A 123 -4.18 3.19 0.40
C ILE A 123 -3.63 1.91 1.06
N ILE A 124 -2.67 2.04 1.99
CA ILE A 124 -2.12 0.90 2.73
C ILE A 124 -3.20 0.20 3.55
N GLU A 125 -4.04 0.95 4.25
CA GLU A 125 -5.15 0.38 5.03
C GLU A 125 -6.15 -0.38 4.15
N LYS A 126 -6.48 0.17 2.98
CA LYS A 126 -7.34 -0.50 2.01
C LYS A 126 -6.74 -1.80 1.50
N ILE A 127 -5.47 -1.79 1.09
CA ILE A 127 -4.75 -2.98 0.63
C ILE A 127 -4.70 -4.04 1.73
N ARG A 128 -4.46 -3.64 2.98
CA ARG A 128 -4.48 -4.55 4.12
C ARG A 128 -5.84 -5.21 4.31
N GLY A 129 -6.93 -4.44 4.20
CA GLY A 129 -8.28 -4.97 4.25
C GLY A 129 -8.57 -5.97 3.12
N ASP A 130 -8.15 -5.66 1.88
CA ASP A 130 -8.30 -6.57 0.75
C ASP A 130 -7.51 -7.88 0.96
N PHE A 131 -6.30 -7.79 1.51
CA PHE A 131 -5.46 -8.94 1.84
C PHE A 131 -6.10 -9.84 2.90
N ASP A 132 -6.68 -9.27 3.94
CA ASP A 132 -7.40 -10.02 4.98
C ASP A 132 -8.62 -10.75 4.40
N GLN A 133 -9.39 -10.09 3.51
CA GLN A 133 -10.52 -10.71 2.82
C GLN A 133 -10.08 -11.90 1.95
N ILE A 134 -9.02 -11.73 1.17
CA ILE A 134 -8.45 -12.79 0.34
C ILE A 134 -7.98 -13.96 1.21
N THR A 135 -7.31 -13.68 2.33
CA THR A 135 -6.83 -14.69 3.28
C THR A 135 -7.99 -15.50 3.83
N ASN A 136 -9.08 -14.85 4.25
CA ASN A 136 -10.28 -15.51 4.74
C ASN A 136 -10.93 -16.39 3.66
N LYS A 137 -10.98 -15.91 2.42
CA LYS A 137 -11.49 -16.68 1.28
C LYS A 137 -10.64 -17.92 0.99
N ILE A 138 -9.31 -17.80 1.06
CA ILE A 138 -8.39 -18.94 0.91
C ILE A 138 -8.64 -19.97 2.01
N ASN A 139 -8.79 -19.55 3.27
CA ASN A 139 -9.06 -20.48 4.38
C ASN A 139 -10.40 -21.20 4.20
N SER A 140 -11.45 -20.48 3.80
CA SER A 140 -12.76 -21.07 3.50
C SER A 140 -12.67 -22.10 2.35
N LEU A 141 -11.91 -21.80 1.30
CA LEU A 141 -11.69 -22.73 0.19
C LEU A 141 -10.91 -23.98 0.64
N LYS A 142 -9.90 -23.84 1.51
CA LYS A 142 -9.18 -24.98 2.08
C LYS A 142 -10.10 -25.90 2.88
N GLU A 143 -10.98 -25.33 3.71
CA GLU A 143 -11.98 -26.10 4.47
C GLU A 143 -12.93 -26.85 3.54
N ASN A 144 -13.42 -26.19 2.48
CA ASN A 144 -14.27 -26.83 1.48
C ASN A 144 -13.57 -27.98 0.76
N ILE A 145 -12.30 -27.81 0.38
CA ILE A 145 -11.49 -28.87 -0.24
C ILE A 145 -11.36 -30.07 0.70
N ASN A 146 -11.08 -29.83 1.99
CA ASN A 146 -10.98 -30.90 2.98
C ASN A 146 -12.30 -31.66 3.12
N ALA A 147 -13.43 -30.96 3.21
CA ALA A 147 -14.75 -31.58 3.27
C ALA A 147 -15.07 -32.43 2.03
N LEU A 148 -14.73 -31.92 0.83
CA LEU A 148 -14.89 -32.65 -0.41
C LEU A 148 -14.02 -33.91 -0.46
N ASN A 149 -12.76 -33.84 0.00
CA ASN A 149 -11.88 -35.00 0.07
C ASN A 149 -12.44 -36.09 0.99
N THR A 150 -12.94 -35.74 2.18
CA THR A 150 -13.59 -36.71 3.08
C THR A 150 -14.84 -37.33 2.44
N SER A 151 -15.64 -36.54 1.71
CA SER A 151 -16.80 -37.08 1.00
C SER A 151 -16.40 -38.03 -0.13
N LEU A 152 -15.30 -37.73 -0.83
CA LEU A 152 -14.76 -38.57 -1.90
C LEU A 152 -14.27 -39.91 -1.34
N GLU A 153 -13.50 -39.89 -0.26
CA GLU A 153 -13.03 -41.10 0.44
C GLU A 153 -14.20 -42.00 0.87
N LYS A 154 -15.27 -41.40 1.41
CA LYS A 154 -16.48 -42.14 1.79
C LYS A 154 -17.14 -42.78 0.56
N THR A 155 -17.27 -42.03 -0.53
CA THR A 155 -17.88 -42.53 -1.77
C THR A 155 -17.06 -43.69 -2.35
N GLN A 156 -15.74 -43.60 -2.29
CA GLN A 156 -14.85 -44.68 -2.74
C GLN A 156 -15.02 -45.94 -1.89
N ALA A 157 -15.12 -45.80 -0.56
CA ALA A 157 -15.38 -46.94 0.33
C ALA A 157 -16.75 -47.58 0.07
N ASP A 158 -17.77 -46.78 -0.20
CA ASP A 158 -19.11 -47.26 -0.56
C ASP A 158 -19.09 -48.02 -1.91
N GLU A 159 -18.36 -47.50 -2.90
CA GLU A 159 -18.14 -48.17 -4.20
C GLU A 159 -17.46 -49.53 -4.02
N ASP A 160 -16.38 -49.59 -3.25
CA ASP A 160 -15.66 -50.84 -2.96
C ASP A 160 -16.57 -51.88 -2.28
N SER A 161 -17.38 -51.44 -1.31
CA SER A 161 -18.36 -52.31 -0.63
C SER A 161 -19.41 -52.86 -1.58
N LEU A 162 -19.92 -52.02 -2.49
CA LEU A 162 -20.89 -52.45 -3.50
C LEU A 162 -20.28 -53.44 -4.49
N ASN A 163 -19.04 -53.20 -4.93
CA ASN A 163 -18.32 -54.11 -5.82
C ASN A 163 -18.13 -55.50 -5.17
N GLN A 164 -17.77 -55.56 -3.88
CA GLN A 164 -17.71 -56.83 -3.14
C GLN A 164 -19.07 -57.54 -3.06
N LYS A 165 -20.16 -56.80 -2.81
CA LYS A 165 -21.52 -57.37 -2.80
C LYS A 165 -21.92 -57.91 -4.17
N ILE A 166 -21.57 -57.22 -5.25
CA ILE A 166 -21.81 -57.67 -6.63
C ILE A 166 -21.04 -58.97 -6.90
N GLU A 167 -19.78 -59.05 -6.50
CA GLU A 167 -18.96 -60.26 -6.65
C GLU A 167 -19.58 -61.46 -5.91
N LEU A 168 -19.98 -61.27 -4.64
CA LEU A 168 -20.67 -62.30 -3.86
C LEU A 168 -21.99 -62.75 -4.50
N ALA A 169 -22.79 -61.80 -5.00
CA ALA A 169 -24.03 -62.10 -5.70
C ALA A 169 -23.79 -62.90 -6.99
N ASN A 170 -22.72 -62.59 -7.73
CA ASN A 170 -22.32 -63.34 -8.92
C ASN A 170 -21.89 -64.78 -8.58
N ILE A 171 -21.12 -64.97 -7.50
CA ILE A 171 -20.76 -66.31 -6.99
C ILE A 171 -22.02 -67.10 -6.65
N HIS A 172 -22.95 -66.48 -5.92
CA HIS A 172 -24.22 -67.11 -5.54
C HIS A 172 -25.06 -67.48 -6.76
N LYS A 173 -25.14 -66.60 -7.76
CA LYS A 173 -25.82 -66.87 -9.04
C LYS A 173 -25.23 -68.09 -9.75
N ILE A 174 -23.90 -68.22 -9.81
CA ILE A 174 -23.22 -69.38 -10.40
C ILE A 174 -23.57 -70.67 -9.62
N GLN A 175 -23.57 -70.62 -8.29
CA GLN A 175 -23.95 -71.76 -7.45
C GLN A 175 -25.40 -72.20 -7.69
N LEU A 176 -26.33 -71.25 -7.77
CA LEU A 176 -27.73 -71.54 -8.07
C LEU A 176 -27.90 -72.17 -9.46
N HIS A 177 -27.19 -71.67 -10.49
CA HIS A 177 -27.21 -72.29 -11.82
C HIS A 177 -26.69 -73.74 -11.79
N ARG A 178 -25.58 -74.01 -11.09
CA ARG A 178 -25.07 -75.39 -10.92
C ARG A 178 -26.07 -76.30 -10.23
N LEU A 179 -26.73 -75.81 -9.18
CA LEU A 179 -27.78 -76.56 -8.48
C LEU A 179 -28.97 -76.84 -9.40
N GLN A 180 -29.40 -75.83 -10.17
CA GLN A 180 -30.47 -75.95 -11.16
C GLN A 180 -30.13 -76.99 -12.23
N ASP A 181 -28.92 -76.96 -12.78
CA ASP A 181 -28.46 -77.94 -13.77
C ASP A 181 -28.44 -79.36 -13.20
N GLY A 182 -27.96 -79.53 -11.96
CA GLY A 182 -27.98 -80.82 -11.26
C GLY A 182 -29.41 -81.35 -11.03
N LYS A 183 -30.35 -80.48 -10.65
CA LYS A 183 -31.78 -80.86 -10.52
C LYS A 183 -32.39 -81.22 -11.87
N ASN A 184 -32.08 -80.47 -12.93
CA ASN A 184 -32.54 -80.75 -14.29
C ASN A 184 -32.02 -82.11 -14.80
N GLN A 185 -30.76 -82.44 -14.53
CA GLN A 185 -30.19 -83.76 -14.84
C GLN A 185 -30.90 -84.88 -14.08
N ASN A 186 -31.19 -84.68 -12.78
CA ASN A 186 -31.93 -85.66 -11.98
C ASN A 186 -33.36 -85.88 -12.51
N ILE A 187 -34.07 -84.80 -12.87
CA ILE A 187 -35.41 -84.90 -13.48
C ILE A 187 -35.36 -85.71 -14.79
N LYS A 188 -34.37 -85.47 -15.65
CA LYS A 188 -34.18 -86.25 -16.88
C LYS A 188 -33.96 -87.72 -16.56
N GLN A 189 -33.10 -88.03 -15.60
CA GLN A 189 -32.80 -89.40 -15.18
C GLN A 189 -34.04 -90.12 -14.63
N LEU A 190 -34.80 -89.48 -13.75
CA LEU A 190 -36.08 -90.00 -13.24
C LEU A 190 -37.10 -90.22 -14.38
N GLY A 191 -37.10 -89.37 -15.41
CA GLY A 191 -37.93 -89.56 -16.60
C GLY A 191 -37.57 -90.82 -17.40
N ILE A 192 -36.25 -91.09 -17.57
CA ILE A 192 -35.75 -92.32 -18.20
C ILE A 192 -36.14 -93.53 -17.34
N GLU A 193 -35.87 -93.48 -16.04
CA GLU A 193 -36.21 -94.55 -15.09
C GLU A 193 -37.71 -94.87 -15.12
N ARG A 194 -38.57 -93.84 -15.09
CA ARG A 194 -40.02 -94.03 -15.21
C ARG A 194 -40.43 -94.69 -16.52
N THR A 195 -39.77 -94.34 -17.63
CA THR A 195 -40.05 -94.94 -18.95
C THR A 195 -39.60 -96.40 -18.99
N ASN A 196 -38.43 -96.70 -18.41
CA ASN A 196 -37.93 -98.07 -18.29
C ASN A 196 -38.87 -98.93 -17.42
N ASP A 197 -39.34 -98.38 -16.30
CA ASP A 197 -40.30 -99.04 -15.42
C ASP A 197 -41.65 -99.28 -16.10
N GLU A 198 -42.11 -98.32 -16.92
CA GLU A 198 -43.33 -98.47 -17.71
C GLU A 198 -43.19 -99.52 -18.82
N ASN A 199 -42.04 -99.54 -19.52
CA ASN A 199 -41.75 -100.59 -20.51
C ASN A 199 -41.68 -101.97 -19.85
N TYR A 200 -41.06 -102.07 -18.67
CA TYR A 200 -41.04 -103.31 -17.90
C TYR A 200 -42.46 -103.74 -17.49
N ARG A 201 -43.30 -102.80 -17.06
CA ARG A 201 -44.72 -103.05 -16.74
C ARG A 201 -45.49 -103.56 -17.96
N LEU A 202 -45.30 -102.96 -19.13
CA LEU A 202 -45.93 -103.39 -20.39
C LEU A 202 -45.46 -104.78 -20.82
N ASP A 203 -44.15 -105.06 -20.76
CA ASP A 203 -43.60 -106.38 -21.06
C ASP A 203 -44.17 -107.45 -20.10
N LEU A 204 -44.31 -107.13 -18.81
CA LEU A 204 -44.96 -108.01 -17.84
C LEU A 204 -46.46 -108.22 -18.15
N MET A 205 -47.19 -107.17 -18.58
CA MET A 205 -48.57 -107.31 -19.01
C MET A 205 -48.69 -108.22 -20.23
N ASN A 206 -47.84 -108.04 -21.23
CA ASN A 206 -47.83 -108.89 -22.43
C ASN A 206 -47.53 -110.35 -22.07
N LEU A 207 -46.55 -110.59 -21.20
CA LEU A 207 -46.23 -111.93 -20.71
C LEU A 207 -47.41 -112.54 -19.92
N LYS A 208 -48.05 -111.75 -19.06
CA LYS A 208 -49.25 -112.17 -18.32
C LYS A 208 -50.37 -112.54 -19.29
N ASP A 209 -50.69 -111.69 -20.27
CA ASP A 209 -51.73 -111.94 -21.25
C ASP A 209 -51.45 -113.20 -22.08
N LYS A 210 -50.18 -113.45 -22.42
CA LYS A 210 -49.73 -114.69 -23.09
C LYS A 210 -49.94 -115.93 -22.21
N ILE A 211 -49.56 -115.86 -20.94
CA ILE A 211 -49.80 -116.94 -19.96
C ILE A 211 -51.30 -117.18 -19.76
N GLU A 212 -52.11 -116.12 -19.76
CA GLU A 212 -53.56 -116.19 -19.63
C GLU A 212 -54.22 -116.81 -20.87
N ASP A 213 -53.75 -116.50 -22.09
CA ASP A 213 -54.19 -117.16 -23.33
C ASP A 213 -53.80 -118.64 -23.35
N ILE A 214 -52.58 -118.98 -22.94
CA ILE A 214 -52.14 -120.38 -22.78
C ILE A 214 -53.04 -121.09 -21.76
N SER A 215 -53.31 -120.47 -20.61
CA SER A 215 -54.18 -121.03 -19.57
C SER A 215 -55.61 -121.27 -20.08
N LYS A 216 -56.18 -120.32 -20.82
CA LYS A 216 -57.51 -120.46 -21.47
C LYS A 216 -57.53 -121.57 -22.52
N ARG A 217 -56.47 -121.73 -23.31
CA ARG A 217 -56.35 -122.83 -24.29
C ARG A 217 -56.28 -124.20 -23.60
N ILE A 218 -55.62 -124.28 -22.45
CA ILE A 218 -55.60 -125.48 -21.59
C ILE A 218 -56.99 -125.77 -21.02
N GLU A 219 -57.68 -124.75 -20.47
CA GLU A 219 -59.04 -124.90 -19.91
C GLU A 219 -60.10 -125.29 -20.96
N LEU A 220 -59.94 -124.85 -22.22
CA LEU A 220 -60.88 -125.14 -23.31
C LEU A 220 -60.71 -126.52 -23.96
N GLY A 221 -59.84 -127.39 -23.42
CA GLY A 221 -59.74 -128.80 -23.85
C GLY A 221 -59.38 -129.01 -25.32
N LYS A 222 -58.74 -128.04 -25.98
CA LYS A 222 -58.30 -128.16 -27.37
C LYS A 222 -57.02 -129.00 -27.44
N GLU A 223 -57.11 -130.15 -28.10
CA GLU A 223 -55.98 -131.04 -28.42
C GLU A 223 -54.78 -130.26 -28.98
N PHE A 224 -53.68 -130.27 -28.23
CA PHE A 224 -52.40 -129.67 -28.62
C PHE A 224 -51.82 -130.52 -29.75
N LYS A 225 -51.82 -129.99 -30.98
CA LYS A 225 -50.91 -130.52 -32.00
C LYS A 225 -49.48 -130.26 -31.51
N ASP A 226 -48.66 -131.31 -31.53
CA ASP A 226 -47.31 -131.43 -30.95
C ASP A 226 -46.33 -130.29 -31.28
N ASP A 227 -46.64 -129.39 -32.23
CA ASP A 227 -45.82 -128.23 -32.59
C ASP A 227 -46.26 -126.91 -31.92
N SER A 228 -47.16 -126.94 -30.92
CA SER A 228 -47.69 -125.74 -30.23
C SER A 228 -47.54 -125.74 -28.71
N LEU A 229 -46.80 -126.71 -28.15
CA LEU A 229 -46.40 -126.70 -26.75
C LEU A 229 -45.32 -125.64 -26.55
N VAL A 230 -45.74 -124.44 -26.12
CA VAL A 230 -44.80 -123.55 -25.43
C VAL A 230 -44.40 -124.28 -24.16
N SER A 231 -43.17 -124.80 -24.13
CA SER A 231 -42.68 -125.63 -23.04
C SER A 231 -42.61 -124.83 -21.73
N LYS A 232 -42.73 -125.50 -20.57
CA LYS A 232 -42.43 -124.89 -19.25
C LYS A 232 -41.08 -124.16 -19.30
N GLU A 233 -40.13 -124.74 -20.01
CA GLU A 233 -38.78 -124.23 -20.23
C GLU A 233 -38.76 -122.94 -21.06
N GLU A 234 -39.60 -122.81 -22.09
CA GLU A 234 -39.75 -121.56 -22.86
C GLU A 234 -40.35 -120.44 -22.04
N ILE A 235 -41.41 -120.68 -21.24
CA ILE A 235 -41.97 -119.66 -20.35
C ILE A 235 -40.95 -119.24 -19.29
N GLN A 236 -40.24 -120.20 -18.69
CA GLN A 236 -39.17 -119.92 -17.72
C GLN A 236 -38.02 -119.12 -18.35
N LYS A 237 -37.65 -119.44 -19.59
CA LYS A 237 -36.65 -118.70 -20.36
C LYS A 237 -37.13 -117.29 -20.66
N GLU A 238 -38.38 -117.10 -21.09
CA GLU A 238 -38.95 -115.80 -21.43
C GLU A 238 -39.09 -114.90 -20.19
N ILE A 239 -39.45 -115.47 -19.03
CA ILE A 239 -39.39 -114.78 -17.73
C ILE A 239 -37.95 -114.35 -17.42
N LYS A 240 -37.00 -115.28 -17.54
CA LYS A 240 -35.60 -115.00 -17.22
C LYS A 240 -35.02 -113.92 -18.14
N ASP A 241 -35.34 -113.98 -19.43
CA ASP A 241 -34.92 -113.01 -20.44
C ASP A 241 -35.56 -111.64 -20.16
N LEU A 242 -36.84 -111.57 -19.79
CA LEU A 242 -37.52 -110.32 -19.44
C LEU A 242 -36.91 -109.64 -18.22
N TYR A 243 -36.65 -110.38 -17.13
CA TYR A 243 -35.99 -109.83 -15.94
C TYR A 243 -34.55 -109.41 -16.22
N THR A 244 -33.82 -110.17 -17.06
CA THR A 244 -32.46 -109.83 -17.48
C THR A 244 -32.45 -108.57 -18.36
N LYS A 245 -33.37 -108.46 -19.32
CA LYS A 245 -33.55 -107.31 -20.23
C LYS A 245 -33.75 -106.00 -19.49
N HIS A 246 -34.52 -106.02 -18.39
CA HIS A 246 -34.80 -104.83 -17.58
C HIS A 246 -33.89 -104.70 -16.35
N HIS A 247 -32.82 -105.49 -16.28
CA HIS A 247 -31.86 -105.52 -15.16
C HIS A 247 -32.52 -105.65 -13.78
N ARG A 248 -33.65 -106.38 -13.72
CA ARG A 248 -34.39 -106.68 -12.48
C ARG A 248 -34.00 -108.07 -11.98
N LYS A 249 -34.00 -108.26 -10.66
CA LYS A 249 -33.77 -109.59 -10.06
C LYS A 249 -35.01 -110.45 -10.22
N VAL A 250 -34.85 -111.66 -10.75
CA VAL A 250 -35.93 -112.66 -10.85
C VAL A 250 -36.45 -112.98 -9.43
N PRO A 251 -37.77 -112.99 -9.16
CA PRO A 251 -38.30 -113.30 -7.85
C PRO A 251 -37.99 -114.75 -7.47
N ASN A 252 -37.60 -114.95 -6.22
CA ASN A 252 -37.32 -116.28 -5.68
C ASN A 252 -38.58 -117.16 -5.80
N GLY A 253 -38.46 -118.31 -6.48
CA GLY A 253 -39.54 -119.28 -6.67
C GLY A 253 -40.12 -119.40 -8.08
N VAL A 254 -39.74 -118.53 -9.02
CA VAL A 254 -40.29 -118.55 -10.41
C VAL A 254 -39.57 -119.53 -11.35
N LEU A 255 -38.35 -119.97 -10.99
CA LEU A 255 -37.49 -120.83 -11.82
C LEU A 255 -37.32 -122.27 -11.30
N ASN A 256 -38.16 -122.72 -10.36
CA ASN A 256 -38.17 -124.10 -9.86
C ASN A 256 -39.32 -124.90 -10.52
#